data_AF-A0A9D8QVZ8-F1
#
_entry.id   AF-A0A9D8QVZ8-F1
#
_cell.length_a   1.000
_cell.length_b   1.000
_cell.length_c   1.000
_cell.angle_alpha   90.00
_cell.angle_beta   90.00
_cell.angle_gamma   90.00
#
_symmetry.space_group_name_H-M   'P 1'
#
loop_
_entity.id
_entity.type
_entity.pdbx_description
1 polymer ?
#
loop_
_entity_poly.entity_id
_entity_poly.type
_entity_poly.pdbx_seq_one_letter_code
_entity_poly.pdbx_strand_id
1 'polypeptide(L)' 'QKFKEKHALPFPLIADVDKTLLEAMGAWGEKTMYGKKTMGTIRTTFIINEEGIIEQIFSGKQVNTKEHASQILNK' A
#
# COMPACT_ATOMS: atom_id res chain seq x y z
N GLN A 1 -13.34 0.84 11.35
CA GLN A 1 -13.16 -0.14 12.45
C GLN A 1 -13.70 -1.55 12.10
N LYS A 2 -14.94 -1.66 11.59
CA LYS A 2 -15.57 -2.95 11.19
C LYS A 2 -14.67 -3.93 10.41
N PHE A 3 -13.86 -3.46 9.45
CA PHE A 3 -12.98 -4.34 8.67
C PHE A 3 -11.84 -4.96 9.51
N LYS A 4 -11.20 -4.16 10.37
CA LYS A 4 -10.17 -4.62 11.30
C LYS A 4 -10.73 -5.71 12.23
N GLU A 5 -11.92 -5.47 12.79
CA GLU A 5 -12.60 -6.41 13.70
C GLU A 5 -12.99 -7.71 12.98
N LYS A 6 -13.62 -7.60 11.81
CA LYS A 6 -14.05 -8.76 11.00
C LYS A 6 -12.88 -9.70 10.66
N HIS A 7 -11.70 -9.15 10.42
CA HIS A 7 -10.51 -9.90 10.02
C HIS A 7 -9.48 -10.05 11.15
N ALA A 8 -9.82 -9.65 12.38
CA ALA A 8 -8.97 -9.73 13.57
C ALA A 8 -7.52 -9.22 13.34
N LEU A 9 -7.36 -8.12 12.60
CA LEU A 9 -6.01 -7.64 12.24
C LEU A 9 -5.27 -7.09 13.48
N PRO A 10 -4.04 -7.56 13.78
CA PRO A 10 -3.31 -7.17 14.99
C PRO A 10 -2.61 -5.81 14.89
N PHE A 11 -2.88 -5.04 13.84
CA PHE A 11 -2.23 -3.75 13.56
C PHE A 11 -3.27 -2.64 13.28
N PRO A 12 -2.90 -1.35 13.40
CA PRO A 12 -3.78 -0.24 13.05
C PRO A 12 -4.00 -0.14 11.53
N LEU A 13 -5.13 0.46 11.15
CA LEU A 13 -5.42 0.86 9.77
C LEU A 13 -5.65 2.37 9.76
N ILE A 14 -4.88 3.10 8.95
CA ILE A 14 -5.04 4.55 8.77
C ILE A 14 -6.18 4.80 7.78
N ALA A 15 -7.06 5.74 8.12
CA ALA A 15 -8.10 6.23 7.22
C ALA A 15 -7.61 7.55 6.57
N ASP A 16 -6.84 7.45 5.50
CA ASP A 16 -6.35 8.59 4.72
C ASP A 16 -7.44 9.09 3.74
N VAL A 17 -8.54 9.61 4.30
CA VAL A 17 -9.74 10.04 3.53
C VAL A 17 -9.38 11.17 2.55
N ASP A 18 -8.53 12.08 3.00
CA ASP A 18 -8.09 13.22 2.20
C ASP A 18 -7.03 12.86 1.17
N LYS A 19 -6.45 11.65 1.24
CA LYS A 19 -5.39 11.11 0.36
C LYS A 19 -4.03 11.80 0.50
N THR A 20 -3.85 12.59 1.56
CA THR A 20 -2.62 13.35 1.82
C THR A 20 -1.39 12.46 1.91
N LEU A 21 -1.51 11.32 2.61
CA LEU A 21 -0.41 10.37 2.76
C LEU A 21 -0.16 9.63 1.45
N LEU A 22 -1.22 9.18 0.78
CA LEU A 22 -1.09 8.48 -0.51
C LEU A 22 -0.42 9.35 -1.57
N GLU A 23 -0.76 10.64 -1.65
CA GLU A 23 -0.13 11.59 -2.56
C GLU A 23 1.33 11.85 -2.20
N ALA A 24 1.63 12.13 -0.93
CA ALA A 24 2.99 12.35 -0.46
C ALA A 24 3.91 11.14 -0.71
N MET A 25 3.36 9.93 -0.60
CA MET A 25 4.09 8.68 -0.82
C MET A 25 4.10 8.23 -2.30
N GLY A 26 3.48 8.97 -3.21
CA GLY A 26 3.39 8.60 -4.63
C GLY A 26 2.56 7.34 -4.90
N ALA A 27 1.69 6.95 -3.96
CA ALA A 27 0.80 5.81 -4.06
C ALA A 27 -0.60 6.17 -4.59
N TRP A 28 -0.80 7.42 -5.02
CA TRP A 28 -1.99 7.88 -5.73
C TRP A 28 -1.65 8.19 -7.19
N GLY A 29 -2.35 7.59 -8.14
CA GLY A 29 -2.03 7.79 -9.55
C GLY A 29 -3.11 7.34 -10.52
N GLU A 30 -2.89 7.66 -11.79
CA GLU A 30 -3.81 7.31 -12.88
C GLU A 30 -3.75 5.80 -13.15
N LYS A 31 -4.93 5.19 -13.28
CA LYS A 31 -5.10 3.79 -13.67
C LYS A 31 -6.04 3.71 -14.86
N THR A 32 -5.66 2.90 -15.84
CA THR A 32 -6.55 2.56 -16.95
C THR A 32 -7.22 1.22 -16.66
N MET A 33 -8.52 1.26 -16.43
CA MET A 33 -9.35 0.05 -16.27
C MET A 33 -10.36 0.04 -17.41
N TYR A 34 -10.32 -1.01 -18.23
CA TYR A 34 -11.24 -1.18 -19.36
C TYR A 34 -11.31 0.05 -20.29
N GLY A 35 -10.14 0.63 -20.61
CA GLY A 35 -10.05 1.81 -21.47
C GLY A 35 -10.45 3.15 -20.82
N LYS A 36 -10.91 3.14 -19.57
CA LYS A 36 -11.21 4.36 -18.80
C LYS A 36 -10.04 4.70 -17.87
N LYS A 37 -9.61 5.96 -17.92
CA LYS A 37 -8.62 6.54 -17.02
C LYS A 37 -9.31 7.02 -15.74
N THR A 38 -8.82 6.60 -14.59
CA THR A 38 -9.37 6.97 -13.28
C THR A 38 -8.23 7.07 -12.27
N MET A 39 -8.30 8.05 -11.37
CA MET A 39 -7.34 8.18 -10.28
C MET A 39 -7.65 7.15 -9.18
N GLY A 40 -6.62 6.49 -8.67
CA GLY A 40 -6.79 5.43 -7.68
C GLY A 40 -5.52 5.10 -6.92
N THR A 41 -5.69 4.36 -5.81
CA THR A 41 -4.59 3.90 -4.97
C THR A 41 -3.74 2.87 -5.70
N ILE A 42 -2.50 3.17 -6.03
CA ILE A 42 -1.53 2.18 -6.53
C ILE A 42 -1.14 1.28 -5.36
N ARG A 43 -1.21 -0.05 -5.55
CA ARG A 43 -0.83 -0.98 -4.49
C ARG A 43 0.69 -0.90 -4.31
N THR A 44 1.09 -0.33 -3.18
CA THR A 44 2.48 -0.06 -2.86
C THR A 44 2.74 -0.39 -1.40
N THR A 45 3.88 -1.01 -1.13
CA THR A 45 4.37 -1.29 0.23
C THR A 45 5.72 -0.64 0.40
N PHE A 46 5.90 0.06 1.52
CA PHE A 46 7.14 0.76 1.89
C PHE A 46 7.73 0.07 3.12
N ILE A 47 9.04 -0.19 3.09
CA ILE A 47 9.79 -0.62 4.26
C ILE A 47 10.62 0.58 4.72
N ILE A 48 10.38 1.00 5.97
CA ILE A 48 10.95 2.20 6.56
C ILE A 48 11.70 1.77 7.82
N ASN A 49 12.95 2.19 7.97
CA ASN A 49 13.74 1.88 9.15
C ASN A 49 13.44 2.84 10.32
N GLU A 50 14.12 2.63 11.44
CA GLU A 50 13.93 3.38 12.69
C GLU A 50 14.27 4.88 12.56
N GLU A 51 15.10 5.24 11.58
CA GLU A 51 15.48 6.62 11.27
C GLU A 51 14.47 7.32 10.34
N GLY A 52 13.42 6.61 9.91
CA GLY A 52 12.42 7.14 8.98
C GLY A 52 12.85 7.10 7.51
N ILE A 53 13.92 6.36 7.18
CA ILE A 53 14.41 6.23 5.81
C ILE A 53 13.68 5.08 5.12
N ILE A 54 13.19 5.32 3.91
CA ILE A 54 12.61 4.29 3.05
C ILE A 54 13.74 3.44 2.48
N GLU A 55 13.89 2.21 2.99
CA GLU A 55 14.90 1.27 2.51
C GLU A 55 14.43 0.58 1.23
N GLN A 56 13.12 0.34 1.09
CA GLN A 56 12.56 -0.42 -0.02
C GLN A 56 11.14 -0.01 -0.36
N ILE A 57 10.80 -0.12 -1.65
CA ILE A 57 9.47 0.13 -2.20
C ILE A 57 9.09 -1.01 -3.14
N PHE A 58 7.93 -1.61 -2.89
CA PHE A 58 7.30 -2.57 -3.79
C PHE A 58 6.05 -1.93 -4.37
N SER A 59 5.94 -1.76 -5.69
CA SER A 59 4.79 -1.10 -6.30
C SER A 59 4.19 -1.89 -7.46
N GLY A 60 2.88 -1.74 -7.67
CA GLY A 60 2.17 -2.25 -8.84
C GLY A 60 2.40 -3.74 -9.07
N LYS A 61 3.06 -4.09 -10.19
CA LYS A 61 3.31 -5.49 -10.58
C LYS A 61 4.30 -6.23 -9.68
N GLN A 62 5.12 -5.52 -8.91
CA GLN A 62 6.06 -6.14 -7.96
C GLN A 62 5.35 -6.77 -6.76
N VAL A 63 4.13 -6.29 -6.44
CA VAL A 63 3.34 -6.78 -5.32
C VAL A 63 2.56 -8.03 -5.73
N ASN A 64 3.15 -9.21 -5.50
CA ASN A 64 2.44 -10.47 -5.69
C ASN A 64 1.52 -10.72 -4.49
N THR A 65 0.24 -10.45 -4.65
CA THR A 65 -0.74 -10.48 -3.56
C THR A 65 -0.85 -11.82 -2.81
N LYS A 66 -0.44 -12.93 -3.43
CA LYS A 66 -0.44 -14.26 -2.78
C LYS A 66 0.78 -14.47 -1.89
N GLU A 67 1.92 -13.93 -2.30
CA GLU A 67 3.22 -14.19 -1.70
C GLU A 67 3.86 -12.96 -1.05
N HIS A 68 3.18 -11.82 -1.02
CA HIS A 68 3.82 -10.54 -0.70
C HIS A 68 4.37 -10.48 0.73
N ALA A 69 3.68 -11.11 1.69
CA ALA A 69 4.19 -11.22 3.05
C ALA A 69 5.54 -11.95 3.07
N SER A 70 5.65 -13.08 2.36
CA SER A 70 6.90 -13.83 2.20
C SER A 70 7.98 -13.01 1.47
N GLN A 71 7.60 -12.21 0.47
CA GLN A 71 8.54 -11.31 -0.23
C GLN A 71 9.19 -10.28 0.69
N ILE A 72 8.52 -9.91 1.78
CA ILE A 72 9.01 -8.94 2.78
C ILE A 72 9.76 -9.66 3.91
N LEU A 73 9.19 -10.74 4.45
CA LEU A 73 9.67 -11.40 5.66
C LEU A 73 10.87 -12.33 5.43
N ASN A 74 11.01 -12.93 4.25
CA ASN A 74 12.07 -13.91 3.96
C ASN A 74 13.31 -13.24 3.36
N LYS A 75 13.67 -12.06 3.87
CA LYS A 75 14.94 -11.41 3.58
C LYS A 75 15.98 -11.75 4.62
#